data_AF-U2TK43-F1
#
_entry.id   AF-U2TK43-F1
#
_cell.length_a   1.000
_cell.length_b   1.000
_cell.length_c   1.000
_cell.angle_alpha   90.00
_cell.angle_beta   90.00
_cell.angle_gamma   90.00
#
_symmetry.space_group_name_H-M   'P 1'
#
loop_
_entity.id
_entity.type
_entity.pdbx_description
1 polymer ?
#
loop_
_entity_poly.entity_id
_entity_poly.type
_entity_poly.pdbx_seq_one_letter_code
_entity_poly.pdbx_strand_id
1 'polypeptide(L)'
;MDESDASLAEALRRELVGSGRRTAFGPGDANPKDDEGGAFLAALEAFRAAKRSGDTARTAAAEHALQDVVRAEMARDEGCDL
;
A
#
# COMPACT_ATOMS: atom_id res chain seq x y z
N MET A 1 10.39 2.58 -22.82
CA MET A 1 10.35 1.17 -22.37
C MET A 1 10.91 0.40 -23.53
N ASP A 2 12.19 0.09 -23.47
CA ASP A 2 12.88 -0.54 -24.59
C ASP A 2 12.60 -2.05 -24.56
N GLU A 3 12.66 -2.72 -25.70
CA GLU A 3 12.38 -4.17 -25.83
C GLU A 3 13.27 -5.03 -24.90
N SER A 4 14.43 -4.49 -24.50
CA SER A 4 15.34 -5.07 -23.52
C SER A 4 14.76 -5.08 -22.10
N ASP A 5 14.01 -4.05 -21.70
CA ASP A 5 13.40 -3.97 -20.37
C ASP A 5 12.27 -4.99 -20.21
N ALA A 6 11.47 -5.17 -21.27
CA ALA A 6 10.40 -6.16 -21.30
C ALA A 6 10.93 -7.60 -21.18
N SER A 7 12.01 -7.88 -21.91
CA SER A 7 12.66 -9.20 -21.89
C SER A 7 13.29 -9.51 -20.52
N LEU A 8 13.91 -8.51 -19.89
CA LEU A 8 14.48 -8.64 -18.55
C LEU A 8 13.39 -8.90 -17.50
N ALA A 9 12.27 -8.18 -17.58
CA ALA A 9 11.14 -8.37 -16.67
C ALA A 9 10.53 -9.77 -16.81
N GLU A 10 10.42 -10.32 -18.02
CA GLU A 10 9.92 -11.68 -18.23
C GLU A 10 10.88 -12.75 -17.69
N ALA A 11 12.19 -12.57 -17.90
CA ALA A 11 13.21 -13.48 -17.37
C ALA A 11 13.18 -13.54 -15.83
N LEU A 12 13.10 -12.38 -15.18
CA LEU A 12 12.95 -12.29 -13.72
C LEU A 12 11.68 -12.97 -13.23
N ARG A 13 10.55 -12.79 -13.91
CA ARG A 13 9.29 -13.46 -13.55
C ARG A 13 9.43 -14.98 -13.61
N ARG A 14 10.04 -15.53 -14.65
CA ARG A 14 10.22 -17.00 -14.79
C ARG A 14 11.13 -17.57 -13.71
N GLU A 15 12.24 -16.90 -13.41
CA GLU A 15 13.16 -17.32 -12.34
C GLU A 15 12.46 -17.32 -10.97
N LEU A 16 11.72 -16.27 -10.70
CA LEU A 16 11.00 -16.11 -9.44
C LEU A 16 9.90 -17.16 -9.25
N VAL A 17 9.12 -17.45 -10.30
CA VAL A 17 8.11 -18.53 -10.29
C VAL A 17 8.77 -19.90 -10.07
N GLY A 18 9.91 -20.16 -10.72
CA GLY A 18 10.66 -21.41 -10.56
C GLY A 18 11.28 -21.58 -9.17
N SER A 19 11.59 -20.48 -8.48
CA SER A 19 12.16 -20.50 -7.13
C SER A 19 11.15 -20.76 -6.00
N GLY A 20 9.85 -20.81 -6.32
CA GLY A 20 8.78 -20.98 -5.32
C GLY A 20 8.63 -19.80 -4.36
N ARG A 21 9.30 -18.66 -4.62
CA ARG A 21 9.23 -17.46 -3.80
C ARG A 21 7.93 -16.71 -4.09
N ARG A 22 7.29 -16.25 -3.02
CA ARG A 22 6.11 -15.38 -3.11
C ARG A 22 6.53 -14.06 -3.76
N THR A 23 5.90 -13.71 -4.88
CA THR A 23 6.25 -12.51 -5.64
C THR A 23 5.03 -11.66 -5.89
N ALA A 24 5.22 -10.35 -5.96
CA ALA A 24 4.16 -9.37 -6.26
C ALA A 24 3.55 -9.53 -7.67
N PHE A 25 4.03 -10.48 -8.48
CA PHE A 25 3.58 -10.72 -9.86
C PHE A 25 2.56 -11.86 -9.98
N GLY A 26 2.21 -12.55 -8.88
CA GLY A 26 1.20 -13.60 -8.89
C GLY A 26 -0.23 -13.04 -8.96
N PRO A 27 -1.17 -13.66 -9.69
CA PRO A 27 -2.58 -13.22 -9.78
C PRO A 27 -3.40 -13.46 -8.49
N GLY A 28 -2.76 -13.54 -7.33
CA GLY A 28 -3.41 -13.94 -6.08
C GLY A 28 -2.83 -13.33 -4.80
N ASP A 29 -1.85 -12.43 -4.87
CA ASP A 29 -1.29 -11.77 -3.69
C ASP A 29 -1.87 -10.36 -3.50
N ALA A 30 -3.20 -10.27 -3.45
CA ALA A 30 -3.84 -9.37 -2.50
C ALA A 30 -4.05 -10.20 -1.23
N ASN A 31 -2.97 -10.52 -0.54
CA ASN A 31 -3.04 -11.19 0.75
C ASN A 31 -3.50 -10.12 1.76
N PRO A 32 -4.71 -10.16 2.33
CA PRO A 32 -5.20 -9.14 3.26
C PRO A 32 -4.55 -9.26 4.65
N LYS A 33 -3.34 -9.83 4.72
CA LYS A 33 -2.61 -10.20 5.94
C LYS A 33 -1.24 -9.53 6.06
N ASP A 34 -0.88 -8.63 5.15
CA ASP A 34 0.13 -7.63 5.48
C ASP A 34 -0.58 -6.55 6.32
N ASP A 35 -0.73 -6.86 7.61
CA ASP A 35 -1.23 -5.95 8.66
C ASP A 35 -0.26 -4.78 8.94
N GLU A 36 0.79 -4.60 8.12
CA GLU A 36 1.62 -3.40 8.06
C GLU A 36 0.99 -2.39 7.09
N GLY A 37 -0.16 -1.82 7.48
CA GLY A 37 -0.80 -0.76 6.71
C GLY A 37 -2.32 -0.79 6.67
N GLY A 38 -2.98 -1.78 7.30
CA GLY A 38 -4.45 -1.91 7.28
C GLY A 38 -5.18 -0.63 7.70
N ALA A 39 -4.73 0.03 8.78
CA ALA A 39 -5.32 1.28 9.26
C ALA A 39 -5.09 2.45 8.28
N PHE A 40 -3.89 2.56 7.70
CA PHE A 40 -3.55 3.60 6.74
C PHE A 40 -4.31 3.43 5.42
N LEU A 41 -4.37 2.20 4.90
CA LEU A 41 -5.10 1.88 3.67
C LEU A 41 -6.60 2.12 3.85
N ALA A 42 -7.19 1.72 4.97
CA ALA A 42 -8.59 2.00 5.27
C ALA A 42 -8.88 3.52 5.33
N ALA A 43 -8.02 4.31 5.99
CA ALA A 43 -8.15 5.76 6.03
C ALA A 43 -7.99 6.41 4.64
N LEU A 44 -7.06 5.90 3.82
CA LEU A 44 -6.83 6.38 2.46
C LEU A 44 -8.02 6.08 1.54
N GLU A 45 -8.62 4.90 1.65
CA GLU A 45 -9.83 4.54 0.91
C GLU A 45 -11.03 5.41 1.31
N ALA A 46 -11.20 5.68 2.61
CA ALA A 46 -12.24 6.57 3.11
C ALA A 46 -12.07 8.00 2.55
N PHE A 47 -10.83 8.52 2.52
CA PHE A 47 -10.53 9.81 1.91
C PHE A 47 -10.82 9.83 0.41
N ARG A 48 -10.44 8.78 -0.34
CA ARG A 48 -10.76 8.65 -1.78
C ARG A 48 -12.27 8.57 -2.03
N ALA A 49 -13.02 7.88 -1.17
CA ALA A 49 -14.48 7.83 -1.25
C ALA A 49 -15.10 9.22 -0.98
N ALA A 50 -14.61 9.93 0.05
CA ALA A 50 -15.06 11.29 0.36
C ALA A 50 -14.79 12.26 -0.79
N LYS A 51 -13.57 12.22 -1.38
CA LYS A 51 -13.22 13.00 -2.58
C LYS A 51 -14.15 12.74 -3.76
N ARG A 52 -14.49 11.47 -4.03
CA ARG A 52 -15.42 11.08 -5.10
C ARG A 52 -16.86 11.55 -4.84
N SER A 53 -17.25 11.70 -3.58
CA SER A 53 -18.58 12.18 -3.21
C SER A 53 -18.76 13.70 -3.37
N GLY A 54 -17.68 14.47 -3.50
CA GLY A 54 -17.71 15.93 -3.58
C GLY A 54 -18.05 16.64 -2.27
N ASP A 55 -18.26 15.90 -1.18
CA ASP A 55 -18.52 16.45 0.15
C ASP A 55 -17.21 16.94 0.78
N THR A 56 -17.05 18.26 0.86
CA THR A 56 -15.86 18.92 1.39
C THR A 56 -15.68 18.69 2.89
N ALA A 57 -16.77 18.63 3.65
CA ALA A 57 -16.73 18.38 5.09
C ALA A 57 -16.29 16.94 5.39
N ARG A 58 -16.84 15.96 4.66
CA ARG A 58 -16.39 14.56 4.77
C ARG A 58 -14.95 14.39 4.31
N THR A 59 -14.53 15.12 3.28
CA THR A 59 -13.15 15.06 2.79
C THR A 59 -12.18 15.55 3.85
N ALA A 60 -12.47 16.69 4.49
CA ALA A 60 -11.64 17.23 5.57
C ALA A 60 -11.58 16.29 6.79
N ALA A 61 -12.71 15.69 7.17
CA ALA A 61 -12.76 14.72 8.25
C ALA A 61 -11.94 13.44 7.94
N ALA A 62 -12.03 12.93 6.72
CA ALA A 62 -11.25 11.77 6.29
C ALA A 62 -9.75 12.08 6.15
N GLU A 63 -9.40 13.30 5.75
CA GLU A 63 -8.01 13.78 5.72
C GLU A 63 -7.40 13.85 7.12
N HIS A 64 -8.14 14.41 8.09
CA HIS A 64 -7.70 14.43 9.48
C HIS A 64 -7.47 13.02 10.03
N ALA A 65 -8.40 12.09 9.77
CA ALA A 65 -8.25 10.69 10.18
C ALA A 65 -7.02 10.02 9.55
N LEU A 66 -6.70 10.33 8.29
CA LEU A 66 -5.49 9.84 7.63
C LEU A 66 -4.22 10.38 8.28
N GLN A 67 -4.20 11.66 8.63
CA GLN A 67 -3.07 12.29 9.32
C GLN A 67 -2.87 11.72 10.74
N ASP A 68 -3.95 11.42 11.46
CA ASP A 68 -3.89 10.82 12.79
C ASP A 68 -3.26 9.42 12.74
N VAL A 69 -3.60 8.61 11.74
CA VAL A 69 -2.97 7.30 11.54
C VAL A 69 -1.48 7.46 11.26
N VAL A 70 -1.09 8.37 10.36
CA VAL A 70 0.34 8.61 10.05
C VAL A 70 1.10 9.09 11.29
N ARG A 71 0.51 9.98 12.09
CA ARG A 71 1.11 10.44 13.34
C ARG A 71 1.27 9.31 14.35
N ALA A 72 0.26 8.46 14.51
CA ALA A 72 0.32 7.31 15.40
C ALA A 72 1.43 6.34 14.99
N GLU A 73 1.61 6.09 13.69
CA GLU A 73 2.68 5.22 13.19
C GLU A 73 4.07 5.86 13.39
N MET A 74 4.25 7.16 13.12
CA MET A 74 5.52 7.85 13.38
C MET A 74 5.88 7.88 14.88
N ALA A 75 4.90 8.10 15.76
CA ALA A 75 5.11 8.10 17.21
C ALA A 75 5.48 6.70 17.75
N ARG A 76 5.06 5.63 17.07
CA ARG A 76 5.46 4.25 17.39
C ARG A 76 6.92 3.98 16.96
N ASP A 77 7.37 4.61 15.87
CA ASP A 77 8.74 4.50 15.36
C ASP A 77 9.75 5.27 16.23
N GLU A 78 9.36 6.45 16.74
CA GLU A 78 10.16 7.26 17.68
C GLU A 78 10.27 6.64 19.10
N GLY A 79 9.48 5.59 19.39
CA GLY A 79 9.48 4.86 20.66
C GLY A 79 10.45 3.68 20.74
N CYS A 80 11.39 3.54 19.79
CA CYS A 80 12.50 2.61 19.93
C CYS A 80 13.62 3.26 20.76
N ASP A 81 13.64 2.94 22.06
CA ASP A 81 14.81 3.14 22.92
C ASP A 81 16.07 2.56 22.24
N LEU A 82 17.06 3.42 22.00
CA LEU A 82 18.44 3.06 21.64
C LEU A 82 19.24 2.70 22.90
#